data_AF-A0A4Q3W0J8-F1
#
_entry.id   AF-A0A4Q3W0J8-F1
#
_cell.length_a   1.000
_cell.length_b   1.000
_cell.length_c   1.000
_cell.angle_alpha   90.00
_cell.angle_beta   90.00
_cell.angle_gamma   90.00
#
_symmetry.space_group_name_H-M   'P 1'
#
loop_
_entity.id
_entity.type
_entity.pdbx_description
1 polymer ?
#
loop_
_entity_poly.entity_id
_entity_poly.type
_entity_poly.pdbx_seq_one_letter_code
_entity_poly.pdbx_strand_id
1 'polypeptide(L)' 'MKRGFTLIELLVVIAIIAVLAAILFPVFAQAKEAAKKTACLSNLKQMGTAFALYLNDSEGVYPSCDNDKAKIAGQPPE' A
#
# COMPACT_ATOMS: atom_id res chain seq x y z
N MET A 1 17.05 -30.29 40.48
CA MET A 1 15.64 -29.95 40.75
C MET A 1 15.16 -29.01 39.65
N LYS A 2 14.23 -29.44 38.80
CA LYS A 2 13.65 -28.57 37.76
C LYS A 2 12.52 -27.77 38.41
N ARG A 3 12.66 -26.45 38.51
CA ARG A 3 11.54 -25.55 38.84
C ARG A 3 10.56 -25.64 37.69
N GLY A 4 9.37 -26.17 37.94
CA GLY A 4 8.27 -26.15 36.99
C GLY A 4 7.69 -24.74 36.90
N PHE A 5 7.33 -24.32 35.69
CA PHE A 5 6.56 -23.09 35.47
C PHE A 5 5.23 -23.23 36.22
N THR A 6 4.87 -22.26 37.03
CA THR A 6 3.57 -22.30 37.70
C THR A 6 2.49 -21.97 36.68
N LEU A 7 1.32 -22.63 36.76
CA LEU A 7 0.21 -22.37 35.84
C LEU A 7 -0.23 -20.91 35.85
N ILE A 8 -0.08 -20.23 37.00
CA ILE A 8 -0.42 -18.82 37.17
C ILE A 8 0.52 -17.88 36.39
N GLU A 9 1.82 -18.19 36.31
CA GLU A 9 2.78 -17.41 35.51
C GLU A 9 2.44 -17.49 34.02
N LEU A 10 1.98 -18.64 33.53
CA LEU A 10 1.55 -18.78 32.14
C LEU A 10 0.22 -18.05 31.88
N LEU A 11 -0.72 -18.15 32.83
CA LEU A 11 -2.06 -17.56 32.74
C LEU A 11 -2.03 -16.02 32.68
N VAL A 12 -1.20 -15.39 33.51
CA VAL A 12 -1.10 -13.92 33.51
C VAL A 12 -0.53 -13.39 32.19
N VAL A 13 0.42 -14.11 31.59
CA VAL A 13 1.06 -13.71 30.33
C VAL A 13 0.05 -13.75 29.18
N ILE A 14 -0.71 -14.84 29.04
CA ILE A 14 -1.72 -14.93 27.98
C ILE A 14 -2.83 -13.89 28.17
N ALA A 15 -3.18 -13.56 29.41
CA ALA A 15 -4.17 -12.52 29.71
C ALA A 15 -3.69 -11.14 29.24
N ILE A 16 -2.44 -10.78 29.52
CA ILE A 16 -1.85 -9.52 29.06
C ILE A 16 -1.80 -9.47 27.52
N ILE A 17 -1.34 -10.54 26.87
CA ILE A 17 -1.28 -10.63 25.40
C ILE A 17 -2.69 -10.48 24.80
N ALA A 18 -3.72 -11.10 25.37
CA ALA A 18 -5.08 -11.01 24.88
C ALA A 18 -5.62 -9.58 24.93
N VAL A 19 -5.39 -8.85 26.03
CA VAL A 19 -5.79 -7.43 26.16
C VAL A 19 -5.08 -6.56 25.12
N LEU A 20 -3.77 -6.74 24.95
CA LEU A 20 -3.00 -5.98 23.95
C LEU A 20 -3.47 -6.30 22.52
N ALA A 21 -3.67 -7.58 22.20
CA ALA A 21 -4.13 -8.01 20.88
C ALA A 21 -5.54 -7.50 20.56
N ALA A 22 -6.44 -7.44 21.55
CA ALA A 22 -7.80 -6.93 21.38
C ALA A 22 -7.82 -5.45 20.96
N ILE A 23 -6.86 -4.64 21.42
CA ILE A 23 -6.72 -3.23 21.01
C ILE A 23 -5.95 -3.14 19.69
N LEU A 24 -4.91 -3.96 19.52
CA LEU A 24 -4.03 -3.90 18.35
C LEU A 24 -4.75 -4.33 17.06
N PHE A 25 -5.58 -5.37 17.10
CA PHE A 25 -6.28 -5.89 15.92
C PHE A 25 -7.17 -4.86 15.21
N PRO A 26 -8.10 -4.15 15.88
CA PRO A 26 -8.95 -3.15 15.23
C PRO A 26 -8.15 -1.94 14.74
N VAL A 27 -7.13 -1.50 15.49
CA VAL A 27 -6.27 -0.38 15.10
C VAL A 27 -5.42 -0.74 13.88
N PHE A 28 -4.90 -1.97 13.83
CA PHE A 28 -4.12 -2.47 12.71
C PHE A 28 -4.93 -2.53 11.40
N ALA A 29 -6.19 -2.96 11.48
CA ALA A 29 -7.08 -2.95 10.31
C ALA A 29 -7.28 -1.54 9.74
N GLN A 30 -7.56 -0.55 10.60
CA GLN A 30 -7.70 0.85 10.20
C GLN A 30 -6.39 1.42 9.64
N ALA A 31 -5.25 1.13 10.28
CA ALA A 31 -3.95 1.57 9.80
C ALA A 31 -3.62 1.01 8.41
N LYS A 32 -3.96 -0.25 8.15
CA LYS A 32 -3.78 -0.89 6.84
C LYS A 32 -4.61 -0.22 5.76
N GLU A 33 -5.86 0.13 6.05
CA GLU A 33 -6.72 0.83 5.11
C GLU A 33 -6.21 2.25 4.83
N ALA A 34 -5.82 2.98 5.88
CA ALA A 34 -5.20 4.29 5.74
C ALA A 34 -3.91 4.23 4.88
N ALA A 35 -3.06 3.22 5.09
CA ALA A 35 -1.85 3.02 4.30
C ALA A 35 -2.17 2.79 2.81
N LYS A 36 -3.18 1.97 2.48
CA LYS A 36 -3.65 1.78 1.09
C LYS A 36 -4.13 3.09 0.47
N LYS A 37 -4.90 3.88 1.22
CA LYS A 37 -5.37 5.19 0.75
C LYS A 37 -4.20 6.13 0.47
N THR A 38 -3.23 6.22 1.38
CA THR A 38 -2.03 7.04 1.21
C THR A 38 -1.21 6.60 -0.02
N ALA A 39 -1.05 5.30 -0.25
CA ALA A 39 -0.38 4.79 -1.44
C ALA A 39 -1.11 5.19 -2.72
N CYS A 40 -2.45 5.05 -2.76
CA CYS A 40 -3.27 5.47 -3.89
C CYS A 40 -3.13 6.97 -4.16
N LEU A 41 -3.22 7.81 -3.13
CA LEU A 41 -3.04 9.26 -3.25
C LEU A 41 -1.63 9.63 -3.76
N SER A 42 -0.61 8.93 -3.28
CA SER A 42 0.76 9.13 -3.76
C SER A 42 0.90 8.79 -5.25
N ASN A 43 0.31 7.67 -5.69
CA ASN A 43 0.31 7.28 -7.11
C ASN A 43 -0.44 8.31 -7.97
N LEU A 44 -1.60 8.79 -7.51
CA LEU A 44 -2.35 9.83 -8.22
C LEU A 44 -1.58 11.14 -8.33
N LYS A 45 -0.89 11.55 -7.25
CA LYS A 45 -0.01 12.72 -7.28
C LYS A 45 1.12 12.56 -8.30
N GLN A 46 1.74 11.38 -8.35
CA GLN A 46 2.79 11.07 -9.33
C GLN A 46 2.26 11.13 -10.76
N MET A 47 1.09 10.54 -11.04
CA MET A 47 0.46 10.61 -12.36
C MET A 47 0.09 12.05 -12.75
N GLY A 48 -0.52 12.82 -11.85
CA GLY A 48 -0.86 14.22 -12.11
C GLY A 48 0.38 15.08 -12.38
N THR A 49 1.48 14.82 -11.68
CA THR A 49 2.77 15.47 -11.93
C THR A 49 3.32 15.08 -13.30
N ALA A 50 3.24 13.80 -13.68
CA ALA A 50 3.66 13.32 -14.99
C ALA A 50 2.84 13.96 -16.13
N PHE A 51 1.52 14.10 -15.96
CA PHE A 51 0.68 14.79 -16.94
C PHE A 51 1.01 16.27 -17.04
N ALA A 52 1.25 16.97 -15.93
CA ALA A 52 1.64 18.36 -15.96
C ALA A 52 2.98 18.57 -16.69
N LEU A 53 3.95 17.68 -16.46
CA LEU A 53 5.24 17.68 -17.17
C LEU A 53 5.04 17.42 -18.68
N TYR A 54 4.23 16.41 -19.03
CA TYR A 54 3.97 16.08 -20.43
C TYR A 54 3.29 17.22 -21.20
N LEU A 55 2.28 17.85 -20.60
CA LEU A 55 1.55 18.97 -21.22
C LEU A 55 2.46 20.15 -21.49
N ASN A 56 3.39 20.42 -20.57
CA ASN A 56 4.37 21.49 -20.74
C ASN A 56 5.29 21.24 -21.93
N ASP A 57 5.63 19.98 -22.20
CA ASP A 57 6.56 19.60 -23.27
C ASP A 57 5.85 19.30 -24.61
N SER A 58 4.54 19.00 -24.60
CA SER A 58 3.75 18.56 -25.77
C SER A 58 2.71 19.59 -26.23
N GLU A 59 3.03 20.88 -26.12
CA GLU A 59 2.18 22.01 -26.58
C GLU A 59 0.73 21.96 -26.03
N GLY A 60 0.55 21.49 -24.79
CA GLY A 60 -0.76 21.41 -24.14
C GLY A 60 -1.64 20.23 -24.55
N VAL A 61 -1.09 19.25 -25.28
CA VAL A 61 -1.81 18.02 -25.66
C VAL A 61 -1.66 16.95 -24.58
N TYR A 62 -2.77 16.33 -24.15
CA TYR A 62 -2.73 15.20 -23.20
C TYR A 62 -2.24 13.90 -23.87
N PRO A 63 -1.63 12.97 -23.13
CA PRO A 63 -1.26 11.67 -23.68
C PRO A 63 -2.51 10.94 -24.18
N SER A 64 -2.50 10.50 -25.44
CA SER A 64 -3.56 9.67 -25.99
C SER A 64 -3.50 8.28 -25.37
N CYS A 65 -4.63 7.80 -24.84
CA CYS A 65 -4.79 6.37 -24.56
C CYS A 65 -4.93 5.64 -25.90
N ASP A 66 -3.81 5.29 -26.53
CA ASP A 66 -3.83 4.46 -27.73
C ASP A 66 -4.14 3.02 -27.31
N ASN A 67 -5.38 2.58 -27.56
CA ASN A 67 -5.84 1.21 -27.28
C ASN A 67 -5.43 0.23 -28.40
N ASP A 68 -4.66 0.70 -29.38
CA ASP A 68 -4.20 -0.11 -30.49
C ASP A 68 -3.09 -1.06 -30.04
N LYS A 69 -3.47 -2.31 -29.80
CA LYS A 69 -2.55 -3.39 -29.40
C LYS A 69 -1.41 -3.59 -30.41
N ALA A 70 -1.53 -3.09 -31.66
CA ALA A 70 -0.52 -3.28 -32.68
C ALA A 70 0.73 -2.40 -32.48
N LYS A 71 0.65 -1.28 -31.73
CA LYS A 71 1.80 -0.38 -31.51
C LYS A 71 2.64 -0.68 -30.27
N ILE A 72 2.16 -1.56 -29.39
CA ILE A 72 2.81 -1.89 -28.11
C ILE A 72 3.88 -2.97 -28.28
N ALA A 73 3.80 -3.78 -29.32
CA ALA A 73 4.90 -4.62 -29.77
C ALA A 73 5.84 -3.72 -30.57
N GLY A 74 6.97 -3.31 -29.99
CA GLY A 74 7.91 -2.37 -30.59
C GLY A 74 8.25 -2.71 -32.05
N GLN A 75 7.49 -2.14 -32.97
CA GLN A 75 7.74 -2.26 -34.39
C GLN A 75 8.86 -1.25 -34.68
N PRO A 76 10.05 -1.72 -35.11
CA PRO A 76 11.12 -0.82 -35.49
C PRO A 76 10.67 0.07 -36.65
N PRO A 77 11.15 1.32 -36.70
CA PRO A 77 10.86 2.21 -37.83
C PRO A 77 11.44 1.62 -39.11
N GLU A 78 10.71 1.78 -40.20
CA GLU A 78 11.21 1.61 -41.57
C GLU A 78 12.33 2.62 -41.86
#